data_AF-A0AAU4Y2C2-F1
#
_entry.id   AF-A0AAU4Y2C2-F1
#
_cell.length_a   1.000
_cell.length_b   1.000
_cell.length_c   1.000
_cell.angle_alpha   90.00
_cell.angle_beta   90.00
_cell.angle_gamma   90.00
#
_symmetry.space_group_name_H-M   'P 1'
#
loop_
_entity.id
_entity.type
_entity.pdbx_description
1 polymer ?
#
loop_
_entity_poly.entity_id
_entity_poly.type
_entity_poly.pdbx_seq_one_letter_code
_entity_poly.pdbx_strand_id
1 'polypeptide(L)'
;MSARRFRSIGVDPATGKEAFVVARPGGLLDELADAHALKAAAVLVTVVGAVLEAGRSCDAELAAFVPSLHAALEECVGIMAADRER
;
A
#
# COMPACT_ATOMS: atom_id res chain seq x y z
N MET A 1 -5.02 -17.13 10.65
CA MET A 1 -6.43 -16.98 10.18
C MET A 1 -6.56 -15.66 9.46
N SER A 2 -6.49 -15.67 8.14
CA SER A 2 -6.61 -14.44 7.34
C SER A 2 -8.07 -13.95 7.42
N ALA A 3 -8.31 -12.97 8.29
CA ALA A 3 -9.59 -12.31 8.41
C ALA A 3 -9.95 -11.73 7.05
N ARG A 4 -11.22 -11.85 6.64
CA ARG A 4 -11.75 -11.18 5.45
C ARG A 4 -11.49 -9.67 5.58
N ARG A 5 -10.45 -9.17 4.92
CA ARG A 5 -10.05 -7.75 4.95
C ARG A 5 -10.75 -7.02 3.80
N PHE A 6 -11.34 -5.87 4.13
CA PHE A 6 -11.82 -4.92 3.14
C PHE A 6 -10.60 -4.17 2.60
N ARG A 7 -10.24 -4.40 1.35
CA ARG A 7 -9.00 -3.89 0.75
C ARG A 7 -9.27 -3.21 -0.57
N SER A 8 -8.47 -2.18 -0.84
CA SER A 8 -8.48 -1.48 -2.12
C SER A 8 -7.86 -2.36 -3.20
N ILE A 9 -8.45 -2.36 -4.40
CA ILE A 9 -7.92 -3.03 -5.59
C ILE A 9 -7.55 -2.05 -6.71
N GLY A 10 -7.73 -0.76 -6.48
CA GLY A 10 -7.46 0.25 -7.49
C GLY A 10 -8.32 1.50 -7.38
N VAL A 11 -7.86 2.54 -8.06
CA VAL A 11 -8.61 3.79 -8.25
C VAL A 11 -9.02 3.86 -9.72
N ASP A 12 -10.29 4.14 -9.97
CA ASP A 12 -10.79 4.45 -11.32
C ASP A 12 -10.20 5.79 -11.77
N PRO A 13 -9.36 5.82 -12.84
CA PRO A 13 -8.73 7.05 -13.29
C PRO A 13 -9.72 8.08 -13.85
N ALA A 14 -10.92 7.65 -14.30
CA ALA A 14 -11.92 8.55 -14.84
C ALA A 14 -12.69 9.30 -13.75
N THR A 15 -12.91 8.66 -12.59
CA THR A 15 -13.73 9.21 -11.51
C THR A 15 -12.96 9.53 -10.23
N GLY A 16 -11.72 9.07 -10.11
CA GLY A 16 -10.92 9.14 -8.89
C GLY A 16 -11.46 8.28 -7.75
N LYS A 17 -12.46 7.43 -8.00
CA LYS A 17 -13.07 6.60 -6.96
C LYS A 17 -12.24 5.35 -6.71
N GLU A 18 -12.04 5.05 -5.45
CA GLU A 18 -11.36 3.84 -5.01
C GLU A 18 -12.33 2.66 -4.94
N ALA A 19 -11.91 1.53 -5.51
CA ALA A 19 -12.67 0.29 -5.54
C ALA A 19 -12.17 -0.63 -4.42
N PHE A 20 -13.11 -1.09 -3.59
CA PHE A 20 -12.82 -1.95 -2.45
C PHE A 20 -13.52 -3.30 -2.57
N VAL A 21 -12.87 -4.34 -2.06
CA VAL A 21 -13.39 -5.70 -2.05
C VAL A 21 -13.13 -6.37 -0.71
N VAL A 22 -14.02 -7.32 -0.36
CA VAL A 22 -13.74 -8.32 0.66
C VAL A 22 -13.25 -9.58 -0.06
N ALA A 23 -11.92 -9.73 -0.14
CA ALA A 23 -11.33 -10.87 -0.85
C ALA A 23 -11.33 -12.14 0.01
N ARG A 24 -11.44 -13.30 -0.65
CA ARG A 24 -11.08 -14.57 -0.01
C ARG A 24 -9.56 -14.69 -0.03
N PRO A 25 -8.92 -15.06 1.09
CA PRO A 25 -7.50 -15.36 1.12
C PRO A 25 -7.18 -16.41 0.05
N GLY A 26 -6.14 -16.22 -0.75
CA GLY A 26 -5.83 -17.18 -1.81
C GLY A 26 -6.41 -16.86 -3.19
N GLY A 27 -7.37 -15.95 -3.29
CA GLY A 27 -8.12 -15.72 -4.53
C GLY A 27 -7.56 -14.60 -5.41
N LEU A 28 -8.03 -14.53 -6.66
CA LEU A 28 -7.65 -13.49 -7.62
C LEU A 28 -7.80 -12.06 -7.07
N LEU A 29 -8.90 -11.78 -6.37
CA LEU A 29 -9.15 -10.45 -5.77
C LEU A 29 -8.18 -10.13 -4.62
N ASP A 30 -7.65 -11.15 -3.95
CA ASP A 30 -6.65 -11.02 -2.89
C ASP A 30 -5.31 -10.65 -3.52
N GLU A 31 -4.92 -11.36 -4.57
CA GLU A 31 -3.69 -11.09 -5.33
C GLU A 31 -3.73 -9.72 -6.02
N LEU A 32 -4.89 -9.29 -6.52
CA LEU A 32 -5.08 -7.95 -7.07
C LEU A 32 -4.94 -6.87 -5.98
N ALA A 33 -5.47 -7.10 -4.78
CA ALA A 33 -5.30 -6.18 -3.67
C ALA A 33 -3.83 -6.12 -3.22
N ASP A 34 -3.12 -7.25 -3.18
CA ASP A 34 -1.69 -7.32 -2.87
C ASP A 34 -0.87 -6.54 -3.91
N ALA A 35 -1.13 -6.77 -5.20
CA ALA A 35 -0.47 -6.04 -6.29
C ALA A 35 -0.74 -4.53 -6.22
N HIS A 36 -1.97 -4.14 -5.88
CA HIS A 36 -2.32 -2.73 -5.71
C HIS A 36 -1.58 -2.09 -4.54
N ALA A 37 -1.54 -2.75 -3.38
CA ALA A 37 -0.82 -2.28 -2.20
C ALA A 37 0.69 -2.15 -2.46
N LEU A 38 1.31 -3.13 -3.12
CA LEU A 38 2.72 -3.09 -3.50
C LEU A 38 3.02 -1.95 -4.49
N LYS A 39 2.12 -1.70 -5.45
CA LYS A 39 2.26 -0.57 -6.37
C LYS A 39 2.18 0.77 -5.63
N ALA A 40 1.23 0.92 -4.71
CA ALA A 40 1.10 2.14 -3.90
C ALA A 40 2.35 2.37 -3.03
N ALA A 41 2.86 1.31 -2.38
CA ALA A 41 4.09 1.37 -1.61
C ALA A 41 5.30 1.80 -2.46
N ALA A 42 5.46 1.24 -3.67
CA ALA A 42 6.54 1.60 -4.58
C ALA A 42 6.49 3.09 -5.00
N VAL A 43 5.30 3.61 -5.27
CA VAL A 43 5.10 5.04 -5.57
C VAL A 43 5.47 5.89 -4.35
N LEU A 44 5.02 5.50 -3.16
CA LEU A 44 5.34 6.23 -1.92
C LEU A 44 6.85 6.26 -1.65
N VAL A 45 7.55 5.13 -1.82
CA VAL A 45 9.01 5.06 -1.70
C VAL A 45 9.69 6.00 -2.70
N THR A 46 9.18 6.07 -3.92
CA THR A 46 9.72 6.98 -4.95
C THR A 46 9.54 8.44 -4.57
N VAL A 47 8.34 8.82 -4.09
CA VAL A 47 8.04 10.19 -3.66
C VAL A 47 8.93 10.59 -2.48
N VAL A 48 9.00 9.75 -1.44
CA VAL A 48 9.81 10.04 -0.25
C VAL A 48 11.31 10.05 -0.60
N GLY A 49 11.76 9.14 -1.46
CA GLY A 49 13.14 9.13 -1.97
C GLY A 49 13.49 10.45 -2.67
N ALA A 50 12.64 10.93 -3.58
CA ALA A 50 12.84 12.20 -4.25
C ALA A 50 12.86 13.40 -3.27
N VAL A 51 12.03 13.37 -2.23
CA VAL A 51 12.02 14.39 -1.18
C VAL A 51 13.33 14.39 -0.38
N LEU A 52 13.82 13.21 0.00
CA LEU A 52 15.08 13.06 0.73
C LEU A 52 16.29 13.51 -0.11
N GLU A 53 16.34 13.09 -1.38
CA GLU A 53 17.42 13.47 -2.32
C GLU A 53 17.46 14.96 -2.60
N ALA A 54 16.30 15.63 -2.68
CA ALA A 54 16.23 17.07 -2.89
C ALA A 54 16.80 17.86 -1.70
N GLY A 55 16.85 17.29 -0.50
CA GLY A 55 17.46 17.89 0.70
C GLY A 55 16.86 19.22 1.14
N ARG A 56 15.63 19.53 0.69
CA ARG A 56 14.97 20.83 0.88
C ARG A 56 13.74 20.78 1.79
N SER A 57 13.35 19.61 2.25
CA SER A 57 12.20 19.46 3.14
C SER A 57 12.61 19.58 4.60
N CYS A 58 11.76 20.22 5.40
CA CYS A 58 11.91 20.28 6.85
C CYS A 58 11.43 18.98 7.53
N ASP A 59 11.82 18.79 8.78
CA ASP A 59 11.43 17.63 9.58
C ASP A 59 9.90 17.48 9.67
N ALA A 60 9.15 18.59 9.71
CA ALA A 60 7.69 18.56 9.74
C ALA A 60 7.07 18.05 8.43
N GLU A 61 7.64 18.43 7.28
CA GLU A 61 7.21 17.95 5.97
C GLU A 61 7.56 16.48 5.77
N LEU A 62 8.73 16.04 6.25
CA LEU A 62 9.10 14.62 6.26
C LEU A 62 8.21 13.79 7.19
N ALA A 63 7.89 14.33 8.37
CA ALA A 63 6.99 13.67 9.33
C ALA A 63 5.59 13.42 8.75
N ALA A 64 5.13 14.26 7.81
CA ALA A 64 3.84 14.08 7.14
C ALA A 64 3.76 12.76 6.33
N PHE A 65 4.88 12.21 5.89
CA PHE A 65 4.91 10.92 5.19
C PHE A 65 4.90 9.70 6.12
N VAL A 66 5.21 9.87 7.41
CA VAL A 66 5.37 8.76 8.36
C VAL A 66 4.11 7.89 8.47
N PRO A 67 2.88 8.43 8.61
CA PRO A 67 1.68 7.60 8.67
C PRO A 67 1.47 6.74 7.41
N SER A 68 1.68 7.34 6.24
CA SER A 68 1.54 6.64 4.95
C SER A 68 2.62 5.56 4.78
N LEU A 69 3.86 5.85 5.20
CA LEU A 69 4.97 4.88 5.15
C LEU A 69 4.73 3.71 6.09
N HIS A 70 4.23 3.98 7.31
CA HIS A 70 3.88 2.96 8.27
C HIS A 70 2.78 2.04 7.73
N ALA A 71 1.69 2.62 7.21
CA ALA A 71 0.59 1.85 6.64
C ALA A 71 1.03 0.99 5.44
N ALA A 72 1.87 1.55 4.55
CA ALA A 72 2.42 0.79 3.43
C ALA A 72 3.32 -0.38 3.91
N LEU A 73 4.13 -0.16 4.94
CA LEU A 73 4.99 -1.19 5.52
C LEU A 73 4.17 -2.30 6.20
N GLU A 74 3.11 -1.96 6.94
CA GLU A 74 2.20 -2.93 7.54
C GLU A 74 1.56 -3.84 6.49
N GLU A 75 1.08 -3.27 5.37
CA GLU A 75 0.52 -4.06 4.27
C GLU A 75 1.58 -4.94 3.60
N CYS A 76 2.79 -4.41 3.32
CA CYS A 76 3.88 -5.22 2.77
C CYS A 76 4.26 -6.40 3.68
N VAL A 77 4.38 -6.18 4.99
CA VAL A 77 4.64 -7.24 5.97
C VAL A 77 3.48 -8.25 5.99
N GLY A 78 2.23 -7.78 5.91
CA GLY A 78 1.05 -8.63 5.81
C GLY A 78 1.09 -9.57 4.60
N ILE A 79 1.48 -9.05 3.43
CA ILE A 79 1.64 -9.83 2.19
C ILE A 79 2.76 -10.87 2.36
N MET A 80 3.93 -10.45 2.86
CA MET A 80 5.08 -11.34 3.07
C MET A 80 4.79 -12.44 4.10
N ALA A 81 4.00 -12.14 5.13
CA ALA A 81 3.58 -13.13 6.12
C ALA A 81 2.61 -14.15 5.52
N ALA A 82 1.67 -13.69 4.68
CA ALA A 82 0.70 -14.55 4.01
C ALA A 82 1.36 -15.51 3.00
N ASP A 83 2.41 -15.08 2.31
CA ASP A 83 3.17 -15.93 1.37
C ASP A 83 3.89 -17.10 2.07
N ARG A 84 4.32 -16.92 3.32
CA ARG A 84 4.97 -17.98 4.13
C ARG A 84 4.01 -19.04 4.65
N GLU A 85 2.71 -18.75 4.68
CA GLU A 85 1.67 -19.66 5.18
C GLU A 85 0.98 -20.47 4.05
N ARG A 86 1.33 -20.22 2.78
CA ARG A 86 0.84 -20.96 1.61
C ARG A 86 1.77 -22.13 1.23
#